data_AF-A0A4U5LPJ1-F1
#
_entry.id   AF-A0A4U5LPJ1-F1
#
_cell.length_a   1.000
_cell.length_b   1.000
_cell.length_c   1.000
_cell.angle_alpha   90.00
_cell.angle_beta   90.00
_cell.angle_gamma   90.00
#
_symmetry.space_group_name_H-M   'P 1'
#
loop_
_entity.id
_entity.type
_entity.pdbx_description
1 polymer ?
#
loop_
_entity_poly.entity_id
_entity_poly.type
_entity_poly.pdbx_seq_one_letter_code
_entity_poly.pdbx_strand_id
1 'polypeptide(L)'
;MEEAKRVVEKEDPPTANMEDILEYLGFSLYKQGNLKHALKLTEELYAMAPKHPRAKGNVKWYEDLLAEEGVRRSEMRKNLPAVVNIRPTEALENTERDIYEALCRNEVPVSPKDTSKLYCYYKRDRPFLILAPFKVEILRFNPLAVLFKNVMNDEEIETIQDLAKPKLARATVQNSVTGQLETASYRISKSAWLKEWEHEVVARVNQRIDLMTNLEQETSEELQIANYGIGGHYDPHFDFARKEETKSFESLGTGNRIATVLFYMSQPEMGGGTVFTELKTTVMPSKYDALFWYNLYRSGEGDLRTRHAACPVLTGVKWVSNKWIHEAGQEFRRPCGLKPHTQEQFVGDLGGPSPRDHPNFSSV
;
A
#
# COMPACT_ATOMS: atom_id res chain seq x y z
N MET A 1 -0.21 -9.12 -17.95
CA MET A 1 0.61 -10.01 -18.78
C MET A 1 0.23 -9.96 -20.26
N GLU A 2 -1.06 -9.85 -20.64
CA GLU A 2 -1.44 -9.66 -22.05
C GLU A 2 -0.80 -8.40 -22.66
N GLU A 3 -0.84 -7.29 -21.94
CA GLU A 3 -0.17 -6.06 -22.39
C GLU A 3 1.35 -6.23 -22.50
N ALA A 4 1.98 -6.89 -21.52
CA ALA A 4 3.40 -7.20 -21.59
C ALA A 4 3.74 -8.04 -22.83
N LYS A 5 2.92 -9.04 -23.19
CA LYS A 5 3.08 -9.81 -24.44
C LYS A 5 3.03 -8.90 -25.66
N ARG A 6 2.02 -8.03 -25.74
CA ARG A 6 1.82 -7.09 -26.86
C ARG A 6 2.96 -6.08 -27.02
N VAL A 7 3.50 -5.60 -25.90
CA VAL A 7 4.62 -4.65 -25.89
C VAL A 7 5.92 -5.33 -26.29
N VAL A 8 6.27 -6.46 -25.67
CA VAL A 8 7.52 -7.20 -25.96
C VAL A 8 7.57 -7.70 -27.41
N GLU A 9 6.44 -8.04 -28.02
CA GLU A 9 6.37 -8.38 -29.45
C GLU A 9 6.77 -7.22 -30.39
N LYS A 10 6.80 -5.98 -29.90
CA LYS A 10 7.08 -4.76 -30.67
C LYS A 10 8.37 -4.04 -30.26
N GLU A 11 8.95 -4.39 -29.12
CA GLU A 11 10.17 -3.77 -28.60
C GLU A 11 11.43 -4.38 -29.23
N ASP A 12 12.42 -3.52 -29.53
CA ASP A 12 13.76 -3.94 -29.95
C ASP A 12 14.83 -3.02 -29.29
N PRO A 13 15.67 -3.53 -28.37
CA PRO A 13 15.65 -4.90 -27.84
C PRO A 13 14.48 -5.12 -26.85
N PRO A 14 14.00 -6.36 -26.68
CA PRO A 14 12.91 -6.67 -25.76
C PRO A 14 13.33 -6.43 -24.30
N THR A 15 12.47 -5.77 -23.52
CA THR A 15 12.73 -5.48 -22.10
C THR A 15 12.37 -6.62 -21.13
N ALA A 16 11.64 -7.65 -21.61
CA ALA A 16 11.26 -8.81 -20.82
C ALA A 16 11.29 -10.11 -21.65
N ASN A 17 11.40 -11.25 -20.97
CA ASN A 17 11.46 -12.56 -21.60
C ASN A 17 10.05 -13.07 -21.96
N MET A 18 9.84 -13.43 -23.23
CA MET A 18 8.58 -13.98 -23.70
C MET A 18 8.20 -15.30 -23.01
N GLU A 19 9.19 -16.13 -22.65
CA GLU A 19 8.94 -17.38 -21.92
C GLU A 19 8.24 -17.12 -20.57
N ASP A 20 8.76 -16.18 -19.79
CA ASP A 20 8.18 -15.78 -18.51
C ASP A 20 6.76 -15.19 -18.71
N ILE A 21 6.58 -14.40 -19.76
CA ILE A 21 5.29 -13.79 -20.06
C ILE A 21 4.21 -14.84 -20.34
N LEU A 22 4.50 -15.81 -21.21
CA LEU A 22 3.58 -16.89 -21.54
C LEU A 22 3.29 -17.78 -20.33
N GLU A 23 4.31 -18.05 -19.52
CA GLU A 23 4.15 -18.82 -18.29
C GLU A 23 3.18 -18.14 -17.31
N TYR A 24 3.44 -16.88 -16.95
CA TYR A 24 2.60 -16.16 -15.99
C TYR A 24 1.20 -15.93 -16.55
N LEU A 25 1.06 -15.60 -17.84
CA LEU A 25 -0.24 -15.38 -18.46
C LEU A 25 -1.07 -16.67 -18.50
N GLY A 26 -0.47 -17.80 -18.90
CA GLY A 26 -1.13 -19.10 -18.91
C GLY A 26 -1.59 -19.51 -17.51
N PHE A 27 -0.73 -19.33 -16.50
CA PHE A 27 -1.09 -19.61 -15.11
C PHE A 27 -2.22 -18.69 -14.59
N SER A 28 -2.20 -17.40 -14.91
CA SER A 28 -3.26 -16.46 -14.53
C SER A 28 -4.62 -16.86 -15.11
N LEU A 29 -4.68 -17.19 -16.40
CA LEU A 29 -5.91 -17.64 -17.05
C LEU A 29 -6.44 -18.94 -16.45
N TYR A 30 -5.55 -19.87 -16.10
CA TYR A 30 -5.93 -21.07 -15.35
C TYR A 30 -6.57 -20.72 -14.01
N LYS A 31 -5.96 -19.82 -13.23
CA LYS A 31 -6.51 -19.39 -11.94
C LYS A 31 -7.84 -18.65 -12.04
N GLN A 32 -8.15 -18.10 -13.21
CA GLN A 32 -9.44 -17.46 -13.52
C GLN A 32 -10.49 -18.45 -14.08
N GLY A 33 -10.16 -19.73 -14.23
CA GLY A 33 -11.05 -20.74 -14.82
C GLY A 33 -11.06 -20.78 -16.35
N ASN A 34 -10.18 -20.02 -17.01
CA ASN A 34 -10.09 -19.96 -18.48
C ASN A 34 -9.16 -21.05 -19.04
N LEU A 35 -9.50 -22.32 -18.77
CA LEU A 35 -8.63 -23.48 -19.03
C LEU A 35 -8.19 -23.62 -20.50
N LYS A 36 -9.08 -23.39 -21.47
CA LYS A 36 -8.72 -23.46 -22.90
C LYS A 36 -7.68 -22.41 -23.30
N HIS A 37 -7.78 -21.20 -22.74
CA HIS A 37 -6.80 -20.14 -22.99
C HIS A 37 -5.46 -20.46 -22.31
N ALA A 38 -5.49 -20.96 -21.07
CA ALA A 38 -4.31 -21.41 -20.35
C ALA A 38 -3.57 -22.52 -21.10
N LEU A 39 -4.29 -23.51 -21.62
CA LEU A 39 -3.74 -24.59 -22.45
C LEU A 39 -3.05 -24.03 -23.70
N LYS A 40 -3.74 -23.17 -24.46
CA LYS A 40 -3.18 -22.57 -25.68
C LYS A 40 -1.85 -21.87 -25.43
N LEU A 41 -1.79 -21.00 -24.42
CA LEU A 41 -0.57 -20.24 -24.10
C LEU A 41 0.55 -21.13 -23.58
N THR A 42 0.22 -22.19 -22.86
CA THR A 42 1.21 -23.15 -22.36
C THR A 42 1.76 -24.03 -23.48
N GLU A 43 0.94 -24.34 -24.50
CA GLU A 43 1.40 -24.99 -25.74
C GLU A 43 2.33 -24.06 -26.55
N GLU A 44 2.00 -22.76 -26.65
CA GLU A 44 2.90 -21.74 -27.24
C GLU A 44 4.24 -21.70 -26.49
N LEU A 45 4.22 -21.67 -25.16
CA LEU A 45 5.42 -21.72 -24.32
C LEU A 45 6.22 -23.00 -24.56
N TYR A 46 5.55 -24.17 -24.60
CA TYR A 46 6.23 -25.44 -24.80
C TYR A 46 6.85 -25.56 -26.20
N ALA A 47 6.20 -25.01 -27.22
CA ALA A 47 6.75 -24.98 -28.58
C ALA A 47 8.00 -24.10 -28.67
N MET A 48 8.01 -22.97 -27.97
CA MET A 48 9.14 -22.04 -27.89
C MET A 48 10.29 -22.61 -27.05
N ALA A 49 9.98 -23.18 -25.89
CA ALA A 49 10.93 -23.71 -24.92
C ALA A 49 10.59 -25.16 -24.52
N PRO A 50 10.93 -26.17 -25.35
CA PRO A 50 10.58 -27.57 -25.07
C PRO A 50 11.20 -28.14 -23.79
N LYS A 51 12.29 -27.53 -23.30
CA LYS A 51 12.98 -27.90 -22.06
C LYS A 51 12.47 -27.13 -20.83
N HIS A 52 11.45 -26.28 -20.99
CA HIS A 52 10.90 -25.50 -19.90
C HIS A 52 10.35 -26.42 -18.79
N PRO A 53 10.72 -26.21 -17.51
CA PRO A 53 10.51 -27.19 -16.44
C PRO A 53 9.04 -27.52 -16.17
N ARG A 54 8.13 -26.57 -16.44
CA ARG A 54 6.70 -26.71 -16.11
C ARG A 54 5.78 -26.86 -17.31
N ALA A 55 6.22 -26.48 -18.52
CA ALA A 55 5.30 -26.30 -19.65
C ALA A 55 4.64 -27.62 -20.07
N LYS A 56 5.44 -28.68 -20.25
CA LYS A 56 4.93 -30.02 -20.60
C LYS A 56 3.96 -30.57 -19.54
N GLY A 57 4.28 -30.38 -18.27
CA GLY A 57 3.44 -30.81 -17.14
C GLY A 57 2.11 -30.06 -17.10
N ASN A 58 2.16 -28.74 -17.27
CA ASN A 58 0.98 -27.87 -17.28
C ASN A 58 0.06 -28.15 -18.48
N VAL A 59 0.61 -28.44 -19.67
CA VAL A 59 -0.21 -28.87 -20.83
C VAL A 59 -1.05 -30.09 -20.47
N LYS A 60 -0.40 -31.14 -19.94
CA LYS A 60 -1.11 -32.35 -19.50
C LYS A 60 -2.13 -32.04 -18.41
N TRP A 61 -1.74 -31.25 -17.41
CA TRP A 61 -2.61 -30.86 -16.30
C TRP A 61 -3.88 -30.16 -16.78
N TYR A 62 -3.77 -29.22 -17.72
CA TYR A 62 -4.93 -28.52 -18.27
C TYR A 62 -5.78 -29.41 -19.19
N GLU A 63 -5.17 -30.33 -19.95
CA GLU A 63 -5.93 -31.35 -20.69
C GLU A 63 -6.74 -32.25 -19.75
N ASP A 64 -6.15 -32.68 -18.63
CA ASP A 64 -6.79 -33.55 -17.64
C ASP A 64 -7.98 -32.81 -16.98
N LEU A 65 -7.81 -31.55 -16.56
CA LEU A 65 -8.90 -30.72 -16.01
C LEU A 65 -10.04 -30.49 -17.01
N LEU A 66 -9.72 -30.21 -18.28
CA LEU A 66 -10.74 -30.06 -19.32
C LEU A 66 -11.49 -31.38 -19.58
N ALA A 67 -10.81 -32.52 -19.46
CA ALA A 67 -11.46 -33.82 -19.58
C ALA A 67 -12.41 -34.10 -18.40
N GLU A 68 -12.05 -33.67 -17.18
CA GLU A 68 -12.92 -33.72 -15.99
C GLU A 68 -14.18 -32.85 -16.17
N GLU A 69 -14.06 -31.69 -16.82
CA GLU A 69 -15.19 -30.84 -17.23
C GLU A 69 -16.01 -31.42 -18.41
N GLY A 70 -15.66 -32.61 -18.91
CA GLY A 70 -16.36 -33.29 -20.00
C GLY A 70 -16.01 -32.80 -21.40
N VAL A 71 -14.96 -31.98 -21.55
CA VAL A 71 -14.52 -31.46 -22.85
C VAL A 71 -13.75 -32.54 -23.61
N ARG A 72 -14.19 -32.83 -24.84
CA ARG A 72 -13.50 -33.83 -25.69
C ARG A 72 -12.14 -33.31 -26.15
N ARG A 73 -11.15 -34.19 -26.25
CA ARG A 73 -9.78 -33.84 -26.67
C ARG A 73 -9.71 -33.07 -28.01
N SER A 74 -10.59 -33.38 -28.94
CA SER A 74 -10.71 -32.70 -30.24
C SER A 74 -11.28 -31.28 -30.16
N GLU A 75 -11.92 -30.93 -29.05
CA GLU A 75 -12.57 -29.63 -28.79
C GLU A 75 -11.76 -28.73 -27.85
N MET A 76 -10.80 -29.27 -27.09
CA MET A 76 -9.96 -28.52 -26.15
C MET A 76 -9.24 -27.33 -26.83
N ARG A 77 -8.85 -27.49 -28.10
CA ARG A 77 -8.09 -26.49 -28.90
C ARG A 77 -8.97 -25.70 -29.87
N LYS A 78 -10.26 -26.00 -29.94
CA LYS A 78 -11.22 -25.34 -30.84
C LYS A 78 -12.11 -24.40 -30.06
N ASN A 79 -12.57 -23.35 -30.74
CA ASN A 79 -13.57 -22.40 -30.24
C ASN A 79 -13.19 -21.89 -28.85
N LEU A 80 -12.10 -21.11 -28.78
CA LEU A 80 -11.75 -20.42 -27.53
C LEU A 80 -12.91 -19.50 -27.14
N PRO A 81 -13.56 -19.72 -25.98
CA PRO A 81 -14.63 -18.86 -25.53
C PRO A 81 -14.08 -17.46 -25.23
N ALA A 82 -14.96 -16.48 -25.06
CA ALA A 82 -14.53 -15.21 -24.47
C ALA A 82 -13.90 -15.48 -23.09
N VAL A 83 -12.83 -14.76 -22.74
CA VAL A 83 -12.24 -14.85 -21.40
C VAL A 83 -13.31 -14.40 -20.40
N VAL A 84 -13.67 -15.28 -19.47
CA VAL A 84 -14.63 -14.98 -18.41
C VAL A 84 -13.86 -14.77 -17.12
N ASN A 85 -13.90 -13.56 -16.58
CA ASN A 85 -13.32 -13.23 -15.29
C ASN A 85 -14.46 -13.02 -14.30
N ILE A 86 -14.99 -14.13 -13.77
CA ILE A 86 -16.05 -14.08 -12.75
C ILE A 86 -15.47 -13.50 -11.47
N ARG A 87 -16.16 -12.51 -10.90
CA ARG A 87 -15.70 -11.81 -9.69
C ARG A 87 -15.92 -12.72 -8.46
N PRO A 88 -14.91 -12.98 -7.62
CA PRO A 88 -15.08 -13.76 -6.40
C PRO A 88 -16.01 -13.04 -5.43
N THR A 89 -17.09 -13.65 -4.95
CA THR A 89 -18.06 -12.99 -4.05
C THR A 89 -17.60 -12.85 -2.60
N GLU A 90 -16.46 -13.45 -2.22
CA GLU A 90 -16.18 -13.79 -0.81
C GLU A 90 -15.23 -12.85 -0.06
N ALA A 91 -14.37 -12.06 -0.74
CA ALA A 91 -13.30 -11.32 -0.04
C ALA A 91 -13.69 -9.96 0.59
N LEU A 92 -14.79 -9.34 0.18
CA LEU A 92 -15.27 -8.03 0.68
C LEU A 92 -16.79 -8.00 0.53
N GLU A 93 -17.51 -7.42 1.49
CA GLU A 93 -18.93 -7.09 1.31
C GLU A 93 -19.07 -6.25 0.03
N ASN A 94 -20.02 -6.59 -0.85
CA ASN A 94 -20.10 -6.01 -2.19
C ASN A 94 -20.05 -4.47 -2.18
N THR A 95 -20.60 -3.83 -1.14
CA THR A 95 -20.58 -2.37 -0.95
C THR A 95 -19.20 -1.77 -0.69
N GLU A 96 -18.37 -2.38 0.18
CA GLU A 96 -17.00 -1.92 0.45
C GLU A 96 -16.09 -2.16 -0.76
N ARG A 97 -16.28 -3.28 -1.45
CA ARG A 97 -15.53 -3.56 -2.67
C ARG A 97 -15.82 -2.54 -3.76
N ASP A 98 -17.09 -2.24 -4.01
CA ASP A 98 -17.50 -1.32 -5.07
C ASP A 98 -16.88 0.07 -4.86
N ILE A 99 -16.88 0.58 -3.62
CA ILE A 99 -16.26 1.87 -3.32
C ILE A 99 -14.72 1.80 -3.43
N TYR A 100 -14.09 0.74 -2.93
CA TYR A 100 -12.64 0.54 -3.07
C TYR A 100 -12.21 0.56 -4.53
N GLU A 101 -12.87 -0.20 -5.38
CA GLU A 101 -12.53 -0.28 -6.79
C GLU A 101 -12.81 1.05 -7.52
N ALA A 102 -13.93 1.70 -7.23
CA ALA A 102 -14.25 3.01 -7.80
C ALA A 102 -13.19 4.07 -7.44
N LEU A 103 -12.68 4.03 -6.19
CA LEU A 103 -11.58 4.90 -5.76
C LEU A 103 -10.28 4.59 -6.51
N CYS A 104 -9.97 3.31 -6.71
CA CYS A 104 -8.80 2.89 -7.48
C CYS A 104 -8.87 3.26 -8.96
N ARG A 105 -10.08 3.37 -9.53
CA ARG A 105 -10.33 3.87 -10.89
C ARG A 105 -10.50 5.38 -10.97
N ASN A 106 -10.40 6.09 -9.84
CA ASN A 106 -10.61 7.53 -9.74
C ASN A 106 -12.00 7.97 -10.23
N GLU A 107 -13.03 7.14 -9.99
CA GLU A 107 -14.42 7.36 -10.40
C GLU A 107 -15.23 8.13 -9.35
N VAL A 108 -14.67 8.33 -8.16
CA VAL A 108 -15.33 9.07 -7.07
C VAL A 108 -14.92 10.54 -7.13
N PRO A 109 -15.81 11.47 -7.48
CA PRO A 109 -15.46 12.87 -7.63
C PRO A 109 -15.16 13.52 -6.29
N VAL A 110 -14.13 14.37 -6.27
CA VAL A 110 -13.81 15.21 -5.12
C VAL A 110 -14.55 16.53 -5.24
N SER A 111 -15.24 16.93 -4.17
CA SER A 111 -16.02 18.18 -4.10
C SER A 111 -15.10 19.41 -4.24
N PRO A 112 -15.30 20.29 -5.24
CA PRO A 112 -14.52 21.52 -5.41
C PRO A 112 -14.55 22.43 -4.17
N LYS A 113 -15.68 22.43 -3.46
CA LYS A 113 -15.89 23.17 -2.20
C LYS A 113 -15.01 22.65 -1.07
N ASP A 114 -14.68 21.36 -1.07
CA ASP A 114 -13.84 20.78 -0.04
C ASP A 114 -12.36 20.93 -0.38
N THR A 115 -11.98 20.76 -1.66
CA THR A 115 -10.62 21.04 -2.13
C THR A 115 -10.23 22.51 -1.98
N SER A 116 -11.16 23.46 -2.12
CA SER A 116 -10.85 24.90 -1.98
C SER A 116 -10.48 25.32 -0.55
N LYS A 117 -10.73 24.45 0.45
CA LYS A 117 -10.33 24.68 1.85
C LYS A 117 -8.91 24.19 2.12
N LEU A 118 -8.39 23.31 1.27
CA LEU A 118 -7.06 22.72 1.42
C LEU A 118 -5.99 23.76 1.13
N TYR A 119 -4.87 23.68 1.83
CA TYR A 119 -3.76 24.61 1.68
C TYR A 119 -2.44 23.94 2.04
N CYS A 120 -1.36 24.56 1.58
CA CYS A 120 0.00 24.19 1.93
C CYS A 120 0.58 25.20 2.95
N TYR A 121 1.46 24.73 3.82
CA TYR A 121 2.18 25.58 4.76
C TYR A 121 3.57 25.04 5.05
N TYR A 122 4.45 25.92 5.53
CA TYR A 122 5.73 25.53 6.09
C TYR A 122 5.60 25.25 7.59
N LYS A 123 5.92 24.05 8.03
CA LYS A 123 5.96 23.68 9.45
C LYS A 123 7.28 24.12 10.08
N ARG A 124 7.22 25.05 11.05
CA ARG A 124 8.39 25.64 11.77
C ARG A 124 8.20 25.70 13.29
N ASP A 125 7.48 24.74 13.84
CA ASP A 125 7.05 24.73 15.24
C ASP A 125 8.08 24.18 16.23
N ARG A 126 9.28 23.84 15.75
CA ARG A 126 10.43 23.48 16.58
C ARG A 126 11.62 24.38 16.21
N PRO A 127 12.53 24.69 17.15
CA PRO A 127 13.65 25.59 16.91
C PRO A 127 14.47 25.26 15.65
N PHE A 128 14.76 23.98 15.42
CA PHE A 128 15.47 23.52 14.23
C PHE A 128 14.69 23.76 12.92
N LEU A 129 13.36 23.62 12.97
CA LEU A 129 12.49 23.74 11.79
C LEU A 129 12.30 25.19 11.32
N ILE A 130 12.73 26.18 12.10
CA ILE A 130 12.82 27.57 11.63
C ILE A 130 13.82 27.66 10.47
N LEU A 131 14.92 26.89 10.53
CA LEU A 131 15.97 26.85 9.50
C LEU A 131 15.69 25.80 8.42
N ALA A 132 15.09 24.67 8.79
CA ALA A 132 14.79 23.56 7.90
C ALA A 132 13.30 23.18 7.97
N PRO A 133 12.39 24.00 7.41
CA PRO A 133 10.96 23.75 7.48
C PRO A 133 10.53 22.54 6.66
N PHE A 134 9.52 21.82 7.14
CA PHE A 134 8.81 20.86 6.29
C PHE A 134 7.74 21.55 5.46
N LYS A 135 7.63 21.13 4.20
CA LYS A 135 6.51 21.49 3.32
C LYS A 135 5.36 20.54 3.61
N VAL A 136 4.23 21.07 4.04
CA VAL A 136 3.05 20.28 4.38
C VAL A 136 1.90 20.67 3.48
N GLU A 137 1.29 19.70 2.82
CA GLU A 137 0.07 19.84 2.03
C GLU A 137 -1.07 19.17 2.79
N ILE A 138 -2.11 19.92 3.18
CA ILE A 138 -3.29 19.33 3.81
C ILE A 138 -4.12 18.64 2.72
N LEU A 139 -4.38 17.34 2.88
CA LEU A 139 -5.26 16.58 1.99
C LEU A 139 -6.70 16.55 2.51
N ARG A 140 -6.87 16.62 3.84
CA ARG A 140 -8.17 16.57 4.53
C ARG A 140 -8.02 17.04 5.99
N PHE A 141 -9.08 17.59 6.56
CA PHE A 141 -9.15 17.99 7.98
C PHE A 141 -9.88 17.00 8.91
N ASN A 142 -10.77 16.14 8.39
CA ASN A 142 -11.62 15.28 9.21
C ASN A 142 -11.74 13.85 8.65
N PRO A 143 -10.95 12.88 9.15
CA PRO A 143 -9.76 13.07 10.00
C PRO A 143 -8.63 13.79 9.24
N LEU A 144 -7.68 14.34 9.98
CA LEU A 144 -6.51 15.01 9.38
C LEU A 144 -5.66 14.00 8.60
N ALA A 145 -5.42 14.31 7.33
CA ALA A 145 -4.43 13.63 6.49
C ALA A 145 -3.61 14.68 5.76
N VAL A 146 -2.29 14.52 5.75
CA VAL A 146 -1.36 15.47 5.13
C VAL A 146 -0.31 14.73 4.31
N LEU A 147 0.25 15.44 3.34
CA LEU A 147 1.42 15.01 2.60
C LEU A 147 2.60 15.89 3.00
N PHE A 148 3.64 15.27 3.56
CA PHE A 148 4.93 15.92 3.74
C PHE A 148 5.71 15.82 2.44
N LYS A 149 6.07 16.97 1.87
CA LYS A 149 6.65 17.03 0.53
C LYS A 149 8.18 16.95 0.58
N ASN A 150 8.77 16.11 -0.27
CA ASN A 150 10.22 15.95 -0.44
C ASN A 150 10.96 15.66 0.87
N VAL A 151 10.48 14.68 1.65
CA VAL A 151 11.07 14.27 2.93
C VAL A 151 12.03 13.08 2.82
N MET A 152 12.23 12.58 1.60
CA MET A 152 13.29 11.63 1.26
C MET A 152 13.98 12.09 -0.02
N ASN A 153 15.19 11.59 -0.26
CA ASN A 153 15.91 11.78 -1.51
C ASN A 153 16.32 10.42 -2.13
N ASP A 154 16.86 10.45 -3.34
CA ASP A 154 17.24 9.23 -4.06
C ASP A 154 18.29 8.40 -3.32
N GLU A 155 19.32 9.02 -2.75
CA GLU A 155 20.39 8.34 -2.01
C GLU A 155 19.84 7.57 -0.79
N GLU A 156 18.95 8.21 -0.02
CA GLU A 156 18.29 7.57 1.12
C GLU A 156 17.39 6.41 0.66
N ILE A 157 16.62 6.63 -0.41
CA ILE A 157 15.73 5.62 -0.98
C ILE A 157 16.53 4.40 -1.46
N GLU A 158 17.60 4.61 -2.23
CA GLU A 158 18.47 3.56 -2.75
C GLU A 158 19.09 2.76 -1.61
N THR A 159 19.63 3.45 -0.60
CA THR A 159 20.20 2.80 0.59
C THR A 159 19.18 1.92 1.30
N ILE A 160 17.96 2.44 1.54
CA ILE A 160 16.88 1.67 2.19
C ILE A 160 16.46 0.48 1.34
N GLN A 161 16.35 0.65 0.02
CA GLN A 161 16.01 -0.43 -0.90
C GLN A 161 17.09 -1.51 -0.91
N ASP A 162 18.38 -1.15 -0.90
CA ASP A 162 19.49 -2.10 -0.90
C ASP A 162 19.57 -2.91 0.39
N LEU A 163 19.32 -2.28 1.54
CA LEU A 163 19.19 -2.97 2.82
C LEU A 163 17.98 -3.91 2.86
N ALA A 164 16.87 -3.53 2.20
CA ALA A 164 15.63 -4.29 2.20
C ALA A 164 15.63 -5.48 1.22
N LYS A 165 16.22 -5.33 0.02
CA LYS A 165 16.27 -6.35 -1.05
C LYS A 165 16.61 -7.77 -0.55
N PRO A 166 17.67 -8.01 0.23
CA PRO A 166 18.01 -9.36 0.71
C PRO A 166 17.03 -9.91 1.75
N LYS A 167 16.21 -9.05 2.38
CA LYS A 167 15.24 -9.40 3.43
C LYS A 167 13.81 -9.51 2.93
N LEU A 168 13.54 -9.10 1.68
CA LEU A 168 12.19 -9.09 1.12
C LEU A 168 11.63 -10.51 1.01
N ALA A 169 10.69 -10.82 1.90
CA ALA A 169 9.90 -12.04 1.86
C ALA A 169 8.45 -11.70 1.47
N ARG A 170 7.68 -12.71 1.04
CA ARG A 170 6.25 -12.52 0.81
C ARG A 170 5.59 -12.00 2.09
N ALA A 171 4.84 -10.90 1.99
CA ALA A 171 4.20 -10.28 3.14
C ALA A 171 3.21 -11.24 3.78
N THR A 172 3.32 -11.40 5.10
CA THR A 172 2.37 -12.10 5.95
C THR A 172 1.45 -11.11 6.64
N VAL A 173 0.25 -11.54 6.97
CA VAL A 173 -0.73 -10.80 7.76
C VAL A 173 -0.98 -11.55 9.07
N GLN A 174 -1.25 -10.82 10.14
CA GLN A 174 -1.65 -11.44 11.40
C GLN A 174 -3.11 -11.87 11.29
N ASN A 175 -3.36 -13.17 11.39
CA ASN A 175 -4.71 -13.71 11.39
C ASN A 175 -5.44 -13.22 12.66
N SER A 176 -6.60 -12.57 12.48
CA SER A 176 -7.36 -11.96 13.58
C SER A 176 -7.94 -12.98 14.57
N VAL A 177 -8.07 -14.24 14.17
CA VAL A 177 -8.61 -15.33 15.00
C VAL A 177 -7.49 -16.10 15.69
N THR A 178 -6.45 -16.48 14.96
CA THR A 178 -5.38 -17.36 15.47
C THR A 178 -4.17 -16.57 16.00
N GLY A 179 -4.04 -15.29 15.64
CA GLY A 179 -2.87 -14.46 15.96
C GLY A 179 -1.60 -14.85 15.20
N GLN A 180 -1.65 -15.87 14.32
CA GLN A 180 -0.51 -16.37 13.57
C GLN A 180 -0.27 -15.57 12.28
N LEU A 181 0.98 -15.54 11.81
CA LEU A 181 1.35 -14.92 10.54
C LEU A 181 1.05 -15.86 9.38
N GLU A 182 0.12 -15.47 8.52
CA GLU A 182 -0.32 -16.25 7.35
C GLU A 182 -0.13 -15.46 6.05
N THR A 183 0.06 -16.14 4.92
CA THR A 183 0.03 -15.50 3.61
C THR A 183 -1.42 -15.34 3.15
N ALA A 184 -1.87 -14.11 2.95
CA ALA A 184 -3.22 -13.82 2.50
C ALA A 184 -3.32 -13.58 0.99
N SER A 185 -4.46 -13.93 0.40
CA SER A 185 -4.83 -13.54 -0.96
C SER A 185 -5.08 -12.04 -1.10
N TYR A 186 -5.49 -11.38 -0.01
CA TYR A 186 -5.85 -9.97 0.04
C TYR A 186 -4.67 -9.00 0.25
N ARG A 187 -3.44 -9.52 0.39
CA ARG A 187 -2.19 -8.73 0.42
C ARG A 187 -1.14 -9.36 -0.48
N ILE A 188 -0.87 -8.72 -1.61
CA ILE A 188 0.10 -9.18 -2.60
C ILE A 188 1.27 -8.19 -2.63
N SER A 189 2.20 -8.37 -1.70
CA SER A 189 3.47 -7.62 -1.65
C SER A 189 4.60 -8.45 -1.06
N LYS A 190 5.82 -7.95 -1.23
CA LYS A 190 6.98 -8.38 -0.43
C LYS A 190 7.25 -7.34 0.64
N SER A 191 7.62 -7.78 1.84
CA SER A 191 7.95 -6.90 2.96
C SER A 191 9.31 -7.23 3.57
N ALA A 192 9.98 -6.19 4.06
CA ALA A 192 11.17 -6.28 4.89
C ALA A 192 11.05 -5.29 6.06
N TRP A 193 11.81 -5.52 7.11
CA TRP A 193 11.87 -4.63 8.27
C TRP A 193 13.31 -4.23 8.53
N LEU A 194 13.54 -2.93 8.73
CA LEU A 194 14.84 -2.35 9.02
C LEU A 194 14.79 -1.71 10.40
N LYS A 195 15.80 -2.05 11.21
CA LYS A 195 15.97 -1.49 12.55
C LYS A 195 16.83 -0.24 12.47
N GLU A 196 16.64 0.66 13.42
CA GLU A 196 17.36 1.93 13.46
C GLU A 196 18.88 1.77 13.40
N TRP A 197 19.42 0.83 14.15
CA TRP A 197 20.86 0.61 14.24
C TRP A 197 21.48 -0.12 13.04
N GLU A 198 20.67 -0.54 12.05
CA GLU A 198 21.21 -1.23 10.87
C GLU A 198 21.91 -0.27 9.90
N HIS A 199 21.50 1.00 9.86
CA HIS A 199 22.15 2.00 9.03
C HIS A 199 21.80 3.43 9.48
N GLU A 200 22.76 4.35 9.38
CA GLU A 200 22.57 5.76 9.77
C GLU A 200 21.43 6.46 9.02
N VAL A 201 21.15 6.08 7.77
CA VAL A 201 19.99 6.57 7.00
C VAL A 201 18.67 6.23 7.70
N VAL A 202 18.54 5.01 8.24
CA VAL A 202 17.32 4.58 8.93
C VAL A 202 17.14 5.40 10.22
N ALA A 203 18.22 5.61 10.98
CA ALA A 203 18.21 6.49 12.15
C ALA A 203 17.84 7.94 11.81
N ARG A 204 18.41 8.50 10.73
CA ARG A 204 18.04 9.85 10.25
C ARG A 204 16.57 9.94 9.85
N VAL A 205 16.02 8.91 9.22
CA VAL A 205 14.58 8.84 8.88
C VAL A 205 13.73 8.84 10.14
N ASN A 206 14.06 8.06 11.17
CA ASN A 206 13.33 8.10 12.46
C ASN A 206 13.38 9.50 13.09
N GLN A 207 14.55 10.13 13.17
CA GLN A 207 14.69 11.50 13.69
C GLN A 207 13.88 12.52 12.86
N ARG A 208 13.78 12.32 11.55
CA ARG A 208 12.95 13.16 10.67
C ARG A 208 11.46 12.98 10.95
N ILE A 209 11.01 11.75 11.22
CA ILE A 209 9.63 11.46 11.58
C ILE A 209 9.25 12.15 12.89
N ASP A 210 10.14 12.12 13.88
CA ASP A 210 9.99 12.85 15.15
C ASP A 210 9.76 14.35 14.91
N LEU A 211 10.62 14.96 14.10
CA LEU A 211 10.54 16.39 13.78
C LEU A 211 9.29 16.74 12.95
N MET A 212 8.90 15.90 12.00
CA MET A 212 7.78 16.22 11.09
C MET A 212 6.41 15.95 11.73
N THR A 213 6.29 14.98 12.62
CA THR A 213 5.01 14.56 13.22
C THR A 213 4.77 15.11 14.64
N ASN A 214 5.83 15.58 15.31
CA ASN A 214 5.87 15.87 16.74
C ASN A 214 5.60 14.65 17.63
N LEU A 215 5.75 13.42 17.12
CA LEU A 215 5.53 12.20 17.88
C LEU A 215 6.86 11.49 18.16
N GLU A 216 7.05 11.04 19.39
CA GLU A 216 8.24 10.30 19.82
C GLU A 216 8.40 8.98 19.06
N GLN A 217 9.63 8.57 18.78
CA GLN A 217 9.93 7.39 17.96
C GLN A 217 10.43 6.19 18.77
N GLU A 218 10.76 6.38 20.05
CA GLU A 218 11.30 5.32 20.93
C GLU A 218 10.44 4.04 20.95
N THR A 219 9.12 4.19 20.99
CA THR A 219 8.16 3.07 21.01
C THR A 219 7.59 2.73 19.64
N SER A 220 8.03 3.42 18.59
CA SER A 220 7.54 3.18 17.23
C SER A 220 8.14 1.90 16.64
N GLU A 221 7.40 1.26 15.74
CA GLU A 221 7.84 0.01 15.13
C GLU A 221 9.07 0.21 14.23
N GLU A 222 9.72 -0.91 13.88
CA GLU A 222 10.79 -0.96 12.88
C GLU A 222 10.27 -0.38 11.53
N LEU A 223 11.19 0.15 10.72
CA LEU A 223 10.83 0.72 9.42
C LEU A 223 10.42 -0.42 8.47
N GLN A 224 9.14 -0.51 8.11
CA GLN A 224 8.64 -1.56 7.22
C GLN A 224 8.75 -1.11 5.77
N ILE A 225 9.47 -1.86 4.95
CA ILE A 225 9.55 -1.64 3.50
C ILE A 225 8.59 -2.60 2.83
N ALA A 226 7.77 -2.09 1.91
CA ALA A 226 6.88 -2.90 1.08
C ALA A 226 7.12 -2.64 -0.40
N ASN A 227 7.19 -3.73 -1.17
CA ASN A 227 7.31 -3.73 -2.62
C ASN A 227 6.08 -4.39 -3.26
N TYR A 228 5.38 -3.64 -4.10
CA TYR A 228 4.26 -4.10 -4.91
C TYR A 228 4.67 -4.07 -6.38
N GLY A 229 4.72 -5.25 -7.00
CA GLY A 229 4.79 -5.39 -8.46
C GLY A 229 3.41 -5.24 -9.10
N ILE A 230 3.31 -5.53 -10.40
CA ILE A 230 2.05 -5.49 -11.15
C ILE A 230 0.97 -6.35 -10.47
N GLY A 231 -0.21 -5.79 -10.28
CA GLY A 231 -1.35 -6.40 -9.58
C GLY A 231 -1.19 -6.46 -8.06
N GLY A 232 -0.02 -6.09 -7.53
CA GLY A 232 0.23 -6.02 -6.09
C GLY A 232 -0.67 -4.97 -5.44
N HIS A 233 -1.36 -5.38 -4.38
CA HIS A 233 -2.34 -4.57 -3.66
C HIS A 233 -2.38 -4.98 -2.18
N TYR A 234 -3.14 -4.21 -1.40
CA TYR A 234 -3.52 -4.56 -0.04
C TYR A 234 -4.96 -4.10 0.20
N ASP A 235 -5.86 -5.04 0.47
CA ASP A 235 -7.27 -4.79 0.71
C ASP A 235 -7.52 -3.87 1.92
N PRO A 236 -8.73 -3.29 2.02
CA PRO A 236 -9.13 -2.40 3.11
C PRO A 236 -8.85 -2.96 4.51
N HIS A 237 -8.07 -2.22 5.29
CA HIS A 237 -7.67 -2.57 6.65
C HIS A 237 -7.57 -1.34 7.56
N PHE A 238 -7.35 -1.61 8.84
CA PHE A 238 -6.95 -0.62 9.84
C PHE A 238 -5.50 -0.88 10.23
N ASP A 239 -4.78 0.18 10.53
CA ASP A 239 -3.44 0.05 11.09
C ASP A 239 -3.45 -0.16 12.59
N PHE A 240 -4.48 0.28 13.29
CA PHE A 240 -4.67 0.10 14.72
C PHE A 240 -5.43 -1.21 15.03
N ALA A 241 -5.24 -1.73 16.24
CA ALA A 241 -6.02 -2.86 16.76
C ALA A 241 -7.40 -2.41 17.22
N ARG A 242 -8.45 -3.12 16.79
CA ARG A 242 -9.84 -2.83 17.17
C ARG A 242 -10.16 -3.35 18.58
N LYS A 243 -11.29 -2.90 19.15
CA LYS A 243 -11.70 -3.25 20.52
C LYS A 243 -11.85 -4.76 20.72
N GLU A 244 -12.20 -5.49 19.66
CA GLU A 244 -12.36 -6.94 19.68
C GLU A 244 -11.01 -7.68 19.71
N GLU A 245 -9.91 -7.01 19.34
CA GLU A 245 -8.57 -7.58 19.17
C GLU A 245 -7.74 -7.37 20.45
N THR A 246 -8.28 -7.85 21.58
CA THR A 246 -7.85 -7.52 22.95
C THR A 246 -6.41 -7.90 23.32
N LYS A 247 -5.77 -8.79 22.56
CA LYS A 247 -4.38 -9.23 22.79
C LYS A 247 -3.34 -8.47 21.98
N SER A 248 -3.78 -7.57 21.10
CA SER A 248 -2.87 -6.84 20.21
C SER A 248 -1.97 -5.91 21.02
N PHE A 249 -0.66 -5.96 20.74
CA PHE A 249 0.37 -5.15 21.41
C PHE A 249 0.52 -5.36 22.93
N GLU A 250 -0.25 -6.29 23.55
CA GLU A 250 -0.19 -6.59 24.99
C GLU A 250 1.22 -7.02 25.42
N SER A 251 1.90 -7.84 24.60
CA SER A 251 3.27 -8.29 24.86
C SER A 251 4.34 -7.21 24.64
N LEU A 252 4.03 -6.18 23.86
CA LEU A 252 4.96 -5.08 23.57
C LEU A 252 4.87 -3.99 24.65
N GLY A 253 3.71 -3.83 25.30
CA GLY A 253 3.50 -2.81 26.32
C GLY A 253 3.56 -1.37 25.78
N THR A 254 3.57 -1.20 24.45
CA THR A 254 3.69 0.10 23.78
C THR A 254 2.33 0.76 23.50
N GLY A 255 1.23 0.05 23.75
CA GLY A 255 -0.13 0.52 23.42
C GLY A 255 -0.44 0.40 21.92
N ASN A 256 -1.56 0.96 21.49
CA ASN A 256 -2.05 0.85 20.12
C ASN A 256 -1.29 1.79 19.17
N ARG A 257 -1.46 1.63 17.86
CA ARG A 257 -0.82 2.49 16.84
C ARG A 257 -1.61 3.78 16.68
N ILE A 258 -1.07 4.90 17.14
CA ILE A 258 -1.75 6.21 17.10
C ILE A 258 -1.75 6.86 15.73
N ALA A 259 -0.75 6.58 14.90
CA ALA A 259 -0.53 7.25 13.64
C ALA A 259 0.33 6.41 12.69
N THR A 260 0.22 6.72 11.41
CA THR A 260 0.98 6.07 10.35
C THR A 260 1.66 7.12 9.49
N VAL A 261 2.93 6.86 9.18
CA VAL A 261 3.68 7.55 8.13
C VAL A 261 3.96 6.56 7.01
N LEU A 262 3.52 6.89 5.80
CA LEU A 262 3.74 6.11 4.58
C LEU A 262 4.59 6.93 3.60
N PHE A 263 5.88 6.60 3.50
CA PHE A 263 6.79 7.18 2.51
C PHE A 263 6.59 6.54 1.14
N TYR A 264 6.52 7.36 0.10
CA TYR A 264 6.51 6.92 -1.29
C TYR A 264 7.94 6.96 -1.84
N MET A 265 8.56 5.79 -1.98
CA MET A 265 9.92 5.63 -2.50
C MET A 265 9.96 5.42 -4.02
N SER A 266 8.80 5.14 -4.62
CA SER A 266 8.60 5.19 -6.06
C SER A 266 7.20 5.67 -6.40
N GLN A 267 7.01 6.05 -7.67
CA GLN A 267 5.74 6.47 -8.22
C GLN A 267 5.43 5.58 -9.44
N PRO A 268 4.50 4.61 -9.31
CA PRO A 268 4.01 3.85 -10.45
C PRO A 268 3.40 4.77 -11.50
N GLU A 269 3.53 4.40 -12.77
CA GLU A 269 2.92 5.15 -13.88
C GLU A 269 1.39 5.10 -13.82
N MET A 270 0.84 3.95 -13.43
CA MET A 270 -0.60 3.75 -13.26
C MET A 270 -0.91 2.85 -12.05
N GLY A 271 -2.00 3.17 -11.35
CA GLY A 271 -2.45 2.45 -10.17
C GLY A 271 -1.62 2.75 -8.92
N GLY A 272 -1.65 1.86 -7.94
CA GLY A 272 -0.86 2.01 -6.72
C GLY A 272 -1.32 3.10 -5.73
N GLY A 273 -2.47 3.74 -5.97
CA GLY A 273 -3.09 4.69 -5.03
C GLY A 273 -3.25 4.14 -3.61
N THR A 274 -3.11 5.00 -2.61
CA THR A 274 -3.61 4.73 -1.25
C THR A 274 -5.02 5.29 -1.15
N VAL A 275 -6.01 4.46 -0.86
CA VAL A 275 -7.42 4.87 -0.83
C VAL A 275 -8.00 4.71 0.56
N PHE A 276 -8.86 5.65 0.96
CA PHE A 276 -9.62 5.60 2.21
C PHE A 276 -11.09 5.37 1.87
N THR A 277 -11.61 4.18 2.17
CA THR A 277 -12.91 3.71 1.67
C THR A 277 -14.08 4.51 2.26
N GLU A 278 -14.09 4.67 3.59
CA GLU A 278 -15.10 5.45 4.31
C GLU A 278 -15.09 6.94 3.92
N LEU A 279 -13.88 7.47 3.68
CA LEU A 279 -13.67 8.88 3.38
C LEU A 279 -13.81 9.22 1.89
N LYS A 280 -13.84 8.18 1.04
CA LYS A 280 -13.93 8.29 -0.41
C LYS A 280 -12.83 9.18 -0.99
N THR A 281 -11.58 8.88 -0.67
CA THR A 281 -10.42 9.65 -1.14
C THR A 281 -9.30 8.76 -1.61
N THR A 282 -8.66 9.19 -2.69
CA THR A 282 -7.50 8.56 -3.28
C THR A 282 -6.31 9.50 -3.16
N VAL A 283 -5.20 8.98 -2.64
CA VAL A 283 -3.90 9.65 -2.61
C VAL A 283 -2.98 8.87 -3.53
N MET A 284 -2.56 9.48 -4.63
CA MET A 284 -1.64 8.85 -5.57
C MET A 284 -0.21 8.88 -5.01
N PRO A 285 0.60 7.82 -5.21
CA PRO A 285 2.01 7.85 -4.85
C PRO A 285 2.72 9.02 -5.51
N SER A 286 3.48 9.77 -4.73
CA SER A 286 4.33 10.87 -5.19
C SER A 286 5.71 10.65 -4.63
N LYS A 287 6.68 10.28 -5.49
CA LYS A 287 8.03 9.91 -5.03
C LYS A 287 8.61 11.04 -4.17
N TYR A 288 9.35 10.67 -3.12
CA TYR A 288 9.95 11.58 -2.11
C TYR A 288 9.00 12.11 -1.04
N ASP A 289 7.69 11.98 -1.23
CA ASP A 289 6.70 12.48 -0.27
C ASP A 289 6.32 11.40 0.75
N ALA A 290 5.75 11.83 1.88
CA ALA A 290 5.19 10.94 2.89
C ALA A 290 3.75 11.32 3.26
N LEU A 291 2.83 10.37 3.14
CA LEU A 291 1.47 10.50 3.62
C LEU A 291 1.43 10.25 5.13
N PHE A 292 0.76 11.11 5.87
CA PHE A 292 0.61 11.01 7.33
C PHE A 292 -0.85 11.19 7.75
N TRP A 293 -1.32 10.33 8.65
CA TRP A 293 -2.62 10.43 9.29
C TRP A 293 -2.59 9.84 10.71
N TYR A 294 -3.54 10.26 11.53
CA TYR A 294 -3.78 9.67 12.86
C TYR A 294 -4.80 8.54 12.74
N ASN A 295 -4.46 7.38 13.30
CA ASN A 295 -5.31 6.19 13.36
C ASN A 295 -6.34 6.27 14.50
N LEU A 296 -5.99 6.95 15.58
CA LEU A 296 -6.81 7.06 16.79
C LEU A 296 -7.23 8.51 17.04
N TYR A 297 -8.41 8.69 17.61
CA TYR A 297 -8.79 9.94 18.29
C TYR A 297 -7.82 10.23 19.44
N ARG A 298 -7.84 11.46 19.98
CA ARG A 298 -7.05 11.79 21.19
C ARG A 298 -7.47 11.03 22.43
N SER A 299 -8.64 10.41 22.42
CA SER A 299 -9.11 9.52 23.49
C SER A 299 -8.44 8.14 23.48
N GLY A 300 -7.67 7.81 22.44
CA GLY A 300 -7.16 6.45 22.18
C GLY A 300 -8.16 5.55 21.44
N GLU A 301 -9.39 6.02 21.19
CA GLU A 301 -10.36 5.26 20.40
C GLU A 301 -9.98 5.24 18.91
N GLY A 302 -10.12 4.09 18.26
CA GLY A 302 -9.88 3.93 16.83
C GLY A 302 -10.81 4.75 15.96
N ASP A 303 -10.26 5.47 14.98
CA ASP A 303 -11.05 6.18 13.98
C ASP A 303 -11.35 5.27 12.79
N LEU A 304 -12.57 4.73 12.76
CA LEU A 304 -13.04 3.82 11.70
C LEU A 304 -12.99 4.45 10.30
N ARG A 305 -12.90 5.77 10.18
CA ARG A 305 -12.81 6.44 8.88
C ARG A 305 -11.42 6.33 8.27
N THR A 306 -10.41 5.90 9.03
CA THR A 306 -9.03 5.67 8.56
C THR A 306 -8.88 4.32 7.84
N ARG A 307 -9.98 3.60 7.63
CA ARG A 307 -10.00 2.36 6.85
C ARG A 307 -9.45 2.62 5.46
N HIS A 308 -8.33 1.98 5.15
CA HIS A 308 -7.57 2.29 3.95
C HIS A 308 -7.01 1.05 3.27
N ALA A 309 -6.64 1.20 2.00
CA ALA A 309 -6.16 0.14 1.13
C ALA A 309 -5.08 0.66 0.19
N ALA A 310 -4.29 -0.25 -0.37
CA ALA A 310 -3.40 0.02 -1.48
C ALA A 310 -3.99 -0.55 -2.76
N CYS A 311 -4.34 0.32 -3.71
CA CYS A 311 -4.82 -0.07 -5.02
C CYS A 311 -3.79 -0.90 -5.80
N PRO A 312 -4.24 -1.79 -6.70
CA PRO A 312 -3.36 -2.55 -7.57
C PRO A 312 -2.42 -1.64 -8.37
N VAL A 313 -1.14 -2.00 -8.43
CA VAL A 313 -0.20 -1.39 -9.38
C VAL A 313 -0.53 -1.91 -10.78
N LEU A 314 -0.80 -1.03 -11.73
CA LEU A 314 -1.14 -1.42 -13.10
C LEU A 314 0.11 -1.40 -13.99
N THR A 315 0.97 -0.40 -13.81
CA THR A 315 2.21 -0.23 -14.57
C THR A 315 3.32 0.31 -13.68
N GLY A 316 4.51 -0.27 -13.80
CA GLY A 316 5.67 0.04 -12.96
C GLY A 316 5.71 -0.76 -11.65
N VAL A 317 6.35 -0.19 -10.63
CA VAL A 317 6.55 -0.81 -9.32
C VAL A 317 6.32 0.21 -8.22
N LYS A 318 5.65 -0.18 -7.14
CA LYS A 318 5.44 0.66 -5.96
C LYS A 318 6.34 0.19 -4.82
N TRP A 319 7.28 1.03 -4.43
CA TRP A 319 8.05 0.92 -3.20
C TRP A 319 7.54 1.94 -2.21
N VAL A 320 7.19 1.47 -1.02
CA VAL A 320 6.79 2.33 0.09
C VAL A 320 7.45 1.89 1.38
N SER A 321 7.55 2.83 2.31
CA SER A 321 8.00 2.54 3.66
C SER A 321 6.95 2.99 4.68
N ASN A 322 6.49 2.07 5.51
CA ASN A 322 5.57 2.34 6.62
C ASN A 322 6.35 2.54 7.92
N LYS A 323 5.92 3.51 8.72
CA LYS A 323 6.28 3.66 10.12
C LYS A 323 4.99 3.76 10.94
N TRP A 324 4.83 2.85 11.89
CA TRP A 324 3.73 2.88 12.85
C TRP A 324 4.21 3.41 14.19
N ILE A 325 3.51 4.40 14.70
CA ILE A 325 3.84 5.12 15.92
C ILE A 325 2.86 4.70 17.01
N HIS A 326 3.37 4.33 18.18
CA HIS A 326 2.57 3.81 19.30
C HIS A 326 2.16 4.89 20.32
N GLU A 327 1.18 4.56 21.17
CA GLU A 327 0.65 5.42 22.23
C GLU A 327 1.67 5.74 23.33
N ALA A 328 2.45 4.77 23.77
CA ALA A 328 3.39 4.94 24.88
C ALA A 328 4.49 5.97 24.53
N GLY A 329 4.79 6.87 25.46
CA GLY A 329 5.78 7.94 25.26
C GLY A 329 5.22 9.21 24.62
N GLN A 330 3.92 9.25 24.31
CA GLN A 330 3.26 10.40 23.67
C GLN A 330 2.47 11.27 24.65
N GLU A 331 2.47 10.95 25.95
CA GLU A 331 1.60 11.54 26.96
C GLU A 331 1.72 13.08 27.01
N PHE A 332 2.94 13.59 26.79
CA PHE A 332 3.24 15.02 26.79
C PHE A 332 3.23 15.66 25.40
N ARG A 333 3.29 14.85 24.33
CA ARG A 333 3.37 15.33 22.95
C ARG A 333 2.02 15.32 22.24
N ARG A 334 1.13 14.41 22.63
CA ARG A 334 -0.22 14.24 22.11
C ARG A 334 -1.18 14.00 23.28
N PRO A 335 -1.46 15.02 24.11
CA PRO A 335 -2.33 14.88 25.27
C PRO A 335 -3.77 14.56 24.85
N CYS A 336 -4.47 13.85 25.72
CA CYS A 336 -5.87 13.49 25.53
C CYS A 336 -6.77 14.72 25.37
N GLY A 337 -7.82 14.59 24.57
CA GLY A 337 -8.82 15.63 24.39
C GLY A 337 -9.87 15.61 25.51
N LEU A 338 -10.53 16.74 25.73
CA LEU A 338 -11.65 16.85 26.68
C LEU A 338 -12.92 16.14 26.21
N LYS A 339 -13.01 15.81 24.90
CA LYS A 339 -14.13 15.11 24.29
C LYS A 339 -13.65 13.81 23.64
N PRO A 340 -14.49 12.75 23.59
CA PRO A 340 -14.12 11.45 23.02
C PRO A 340 -13.60 11.50 21.59
N HIS A 341 -14.19 12.35 20.75
CA HIS A 341 -13.84 12.47 19.31
C HIS A 341 -12.98 13.69 19.01
N THR A 342 -12.19 14.15 19.98
CA THR A 342 -11.25 15.27 19.74
C THR A 342 -10.16 14.82 18.78
N GLN A 343 -9.86 15.64 17.76
CA GLN A 343 -8.84 15.38 16.74
C GLN A 343 -7.97 16.61 16.51
N GLU A 344 -6.82 16.38 15.90
CA GLU A 344 -5.89 17.39 15.42
C GLU A 344 -6.47 18.19 14.24
N GLN A 345 -6.32 19.52 14.27
CA GLN A 345 -6.63 20.37 13.11
C GLN A 345 -5.46 20.50 12.14
N PHE A 346 -4.24 20.34 12.65
CA PHE A 346 -2.97 20.34 11.91
C PHE A 346 -1.93 19.49 12.67
N VAL A 347 -0.79 19.20 12.04
CA VAL A 347 0.20 18.29 12.64
C VAL A 347 0.90 18.95 13.81
N GLY A 348 0.80 18.34 14.99
CA GLY A 348 1.36 18.88 16.23
C GLY A 348 0.46 19.92 16.91
N ASP A 349 -0.82 19.98 16.56
CA ASP A 349 -1.81 20.83 17.22
C ASP A 349 -1.84 20.59 18.74
N LEU A 350 -1.68 21.62 19.55
CA LEU A 350 -1.85 21.59 21.01
C LEU A 350 -2.81 22.70 21.50
N GLY A 351 -3.76 23.10 20.66
CA GLY A 351 -4.70 24.20 20.92
C GLY A 351 -4.16 25.58 20.55
N GLY A 352 -3.07 25.64 19.77
CA GLY A 352 -2.50 26.87 19.23
C GLY A 352 -3.24 27.37 17.97
N PRO A 353 -2.88 28.56 17.47
CA PRO A 353 -3.47 29.11 16.25
C PRO A 353 -3.17 28.23 15.04
N SER A 354 -4.14 28.16 14.12
CA SER A 354 -4.02 27.44 12.85
C SER A 354 -2.81 27.93 12.05
N PRO A 355 -2.06 27.03 11.37
CA PRO A 355 -0.98 27.39 10.47
C PRO A 355 -1.37 28.47 9.45
N ARG A 356 -2.61 28.42 8.94
CA ARG A 356 -3.10 29.38 7.96
C ARG A 356 -3.02 30.85 8.40
N ASP A 357 -3.15 31.09 9.71
CA ASP A 357 -3.34 32.42 10.28
C ASP A 357 -2.17 32.84 11.19
N HIS A 358 -1.06 32.08 11.19
CA HIS A 358 0.03 32.27 12.14
C HIS A 358 1.41 32.45 11.47
N PRO A 359 2.20 33.48 11.85
CA PRO A 359 3.44 33.84 11.15
C PRO A 359 4.56 32.79 11.21
N ASN A 360 4.58 31.93 12.24
CA ASN A 360 5.53 30.80 12.30
C ASN A 360 5.17 29.68 11.34
N PHE A 361 4.00 29.73 10.69
CA PHE A 361 3.56 28.78 9.69
C PHE A 361 3.15 29.56 8.45
N SER A 362 4.11 30.15 7.74
CA SER A 362 3.77 30.93 6.54
C SER A 362 2.96 30.06 5.57
N SER A 363 1.79 30.56 5.17
CA SER A 363 1.11 30.10 3.96
C SER A 363 2.04 30.34 2.77
N VAL A 364 1.99 29.42 1.81
CA VAL A 364 2.77 29.51 0.56
C VAL A 364 1.87 30.02 -0.54
#